data_AF-A0A965MK60-F1
#
_entry.id   AF-A0A965MK60-F1
#
_cell.length_a   1.000
_cell.length_b   1.000
_cell.length_c   1.000
_cell.angle_alpha   90.00
_cell.angle_beta   90.00
_cell.angle_gamma   90.00
#
_symmetry.space_group_name_H-M   'P 1'
#
loop_
_entity.id
_entity.type
_entity.pdbx_description
1 polymer ?
#
loop_
_entity_poly.entity_id
_entity_poly.type
_entity_poly.pdbx_seq_one_letter_code
_entity_poly.pdbx_strand_id
1 'polypeptide(L)' 'MEISYPSNNSLPRRLVQALWICGSLSLAIRLWIGFTFPITGDEAYFYQWGVYLDWGYYDHPPMVGWLISAMLYLFGDST' A
#
# COMPACT_ATOMS: atom_id res chain seq x y z
N MET A 1 43.98 -22.12 -7.75
CA MET A 1 43.18 -21.47 -6.68
C MET A 1 41.74 -21.49 -7.16
N GLU A 2 40.99 -22.56 -6.86
CA GLU A 2 39.57 -22.65 -7.23
C GLU A 2 38.75 -21.80 -6.27
N ILE A 3 38.03 -20.83 -6.81
CA ILE A 3 37.13 -19.96 -6.04
C ILE A 3 35.82 -20.73 -5.88
N SER A 4 35.58 -21.31 -4.70
CA SER A 4 34.27 -21.88 -4.35
C SER A 4 33.23 -20.77 -4.31
N TYR A 5 32.32 -20.76 -5.29
CA TYR A 5 31.12 -19.92 -5.23
C TYR A 5 30.13 -20.49 -4.20
N PRO A 6 29.47 -19.65 -3.38
CA PRO A 6 28.46 -20.14 -2.45
C PRO A 6 27.30 -20.79 -3.21
N SER A 7 26.88 -21.98 -2.77
CA SER A 7 25.72 -22.66 -3.33
C SER A 7 24.48 -21.79 -3.15
N ASN A 8 23.74 -21.59 -4.24
CA ASN A 8 22.46 -20.90 -4.26
C ASN A 8 21.45 -21.59 -3.34
N ASN A 9 21.28 -21.08 -2.12
CA ASN A 9 20.24 -21.51 -1.20
C ASN A 9 18.88 -21.01 -1.71
N SER A 10 18.30 -21.68 -2.69
CA SER A 10 16.94 -21.39 -3.14
C SER A 10 15.97 -21.73 -2.02
N LEU A 11 15.15 -20.76 -1.59
CA LEU A 11 14.10 -20.98 -0.60
C LEU A 11 13.22 -22.17 -1.01
N PRO A 12 12.77 -23.01 -0.05
CA PRO A 12 11.93 -24.15 -0.38
C PRO A 12 10.67 -23.67 -1.09
N ARG A 13 10.34 -24.27 -2.25
CA ARG A 13 9.22 -23.86 -3.12
C ARG A 13 7.89 -23.70 -2.36
N ARG A 14 7.68 -24.52 -1.32
CA ARG A 14 6.51 -24.45 -0.43
C ARG A 14 6.43 -23.16 0.38
N LEU A 15 7.57 -22.63 0.84
CA LEU A 15 7.63 -21.36 1.57
C LEU A 15 7.25 -20.20 0.64
N VAL A 16 7.79 -20.18 -0.57
CA VAL A 16 7.45 -19.16 -1.57
C VAL A 16 5.95 -19.20 -1.90
N GLN A 17 5.38 -20.39 -2.09
CA GLN A 17 3.93 -20.56 -2.29
C GLN A 17 3.11 -20.07 -1.10
N ALA A 18 3.53 -20.40 0.13
CA ALA A 18 2.85 -19.92 1.33
C ALA A 18 2.89 -18.39 1.43
N LEU A 19 4.03 -17.75 1.13
CA LEU A 19 4.14 -16.29 1.12
C LEU A 19 3.21 -15.66 0.08
N TRP A 20 3.14 -16.22 -1.13
CA TRP A 20 2.20 -15.75 -2.15
C TRP A 20 0.74 -15.93 -1.74
N ILE A 21 0.39 -17.06 -1.15
CA ILE A 21 -0.98 -17.32 -0.67
C ILE A 21 -1.34 -16.37 0.46
N CYS A 22 -0.47 -16.21 1.46
CA CYS A 22 -0.68 -15.30 2.59
C CYS A 22 -0.76 -13.85 2.13
N GLY A 23 0.11 -13.43 1.21
CA GLY A 23 0.09 -12.09 0.62
C GLY A 23 -1.20 -11.80 -0.13
N SER A 24 -1.59 -12.71 -1.04
CA SER A 24 -2.83 -12.59 -1.80
C SER A 24 -4.07 -12.61 -0.91
N LEU A 25 -4.10 -13.47 0.11
CA LEU A 25 -5.20 -13.53 1.07
C LEU A 25 -5.30 -12.25 1.91
N SER A 26 -4.17 -11.72 2.38
CA SER A 26 -4.14 -10.45 3.12
C SER A 26 -4.64 -9.28 2.27
N LEU A 27 -4.22 -9.22 1.00
CA LEU A 27 -4.70 -8.21 0.06
C LEU A 27 -6.21 -8.32 -0.17
N ALA A 28 -6.72 -9.53 -0.41
CA ALA A 28 -8.15 -9.76 -0.64
C ALA A 28 -9.00 -9.33 0.56
N ILE A 29 -8.56 -9.64 1.78
CA ILE A 29 -9.25 -9.22 3.01
C ILE A 29 -9.27 -7.70 3.14
N ARG A 30 -8.15 -7.02 2.87
CA ARG A 30 -8.08 -5.55 2.94
C ARG A 30 -9.00 -4.88 1.93
N LEU A 31 -9.05 -5.39 0.70
CA LEU A 31 -9.97 -4.88 -0.34
C LEU A 31 -11.43 -5.11 0.05
N TRP A 32 -11.76 -6.27 0.62
CA TRP A 32 -13.10 -6.55 1.12
C TRP A 32 -13.54 -5.56 2.20
N ILE A 33 -12.67 -5.32 3.18
CA ILE A 33 -12.94 -4.38 4.28
C ILE A 33 -13.13 -2.96 3.72
N GLY A 34 -12.23 -2.50 2.85
CA GLY A 34 -12.32 -1.16 2.25
C GLY A 34 -13.56 -0.94 1.38
N PHE A 35 -14.15 -2.01 0.82
CA PHE A 35 -15.39 -1.92 0.05
C PHE A 35 -16.66 -1.99 0.92
N THR A 36 -16.59 -2.66 2.07
CA THR A 36 -17.77 -2.92 2.93
C THR A 36 -17.95 -1.85 4.00
N PHE A 37 -16.85 -1.30 4.52
CA PHE A 37 -16.90 -0.33 5.60
C PHE A 37 -17.04 1.10 5.07
N PRO A 38 -17.83 1.96 5.74
CA PRO A 38 -17.93 3.37 5.38
C PRO A 38 -16.62 4.10 5.68
N ILE A 39 -16.39 5.20 4.96
CA ILE A 39 -15.22 6.06 5.17
C ILE A 39 -15.20 6.57 6.61
N THR A 40 -14.06 6.38 7.26
CA THR A 40 -13.82 6.83 8.64
C THR A 40 -13.31 8.28 8.66
N GLY A 41 -13.39 8.93 9.84
CA GLY A 41 -12.98 10.33 9.98
C GLY A 41 -11.52 10.58 9.60
N ASP A 42 -10.63 9.64 9.92
CA ASP A 42 -9.21 9.74 9.56
C ASP A 42 -9.00 9.62 8.05
N GLU A 43 -9.74 8.74 7.36
CA GLU A 43 -9.67 8.58 5.91
C GLU A 43 -10.20 9.82 5.17
N ALA A 44 -11.29 10.42 5.65
CA ALA A 44 -11.83 11.65 5.10
C ALA A 44 -10.85 12.84 5.26
N TYR A 45 -10.12 12.90 6.38
CA TYR A 45 -9.07 13.89 6.59
C TYR A 45 -7.94 13.76 5.56
N PHE A 46 -7.47 12.54 5.29
CA PHE A 46 -6.44 12.28 4.29
C PHE A 46 -6.90 12.54 2.86
N TYR A 47 -8.16 12.24 2.53
CA TYR A 47 -8.77 12.59 1.25
C TYR A 47 -8.79 14.11 1.04
N GLN A 48 -9.25 14.88 2.04
CA GLN A 48 -9.28 16.33 1.99
C GLN A 48 -7.87 16.92 1.78
N TRP A 49 -6.83 16.32 2.37
CA TRP A 49 -5.45 16.73 2.15
C TRP A 49 -4.95 16.39 0.72
N GLY A 50 -5.42 15.30 0.11
CA GLY A 50 -5.16 15.00 -1.30
C GLY A 50 -5.80 16.01 -2.26
N VAL A 51 -6.98 16.52 -1.90
CA VAL A 51 -7.69 17.58 -2.66
C VAL A 51 -7.01 18.94 -2.46
N TYR A 52 -6.69 19.29 -1.21
CA TYR A 52 -6.02 20.54 -0.83
C TYR A 52 -4.59 20.25 -0.38
N LEU A 53 -3.72 20.11 -1.39
CA LEU A 53 -2.30 19.87 -1.18
C LEU A 53 -1.66 21.02 -0.40
N ASP A 54 -1.04 20.69 0.73
CA ASP A 54 -0.19 21.59 1.50
C ASP A 54 1.14 20.91 1.85
N TRP A 55 2.15 21.71 2.19
CA TRP A 55 3.51 21.27 2.53
C TRP A 55 3.60 20.48 3.84
N GLY A 56 2.53 20.43 4.61
CA GLY A 56 2.40 19.61 5.81
C GLY A 56 1.13 19.92 6.55
N TYR A 57 0.36 18.89 6.89
CA TYR A 57 -0.75 19.01 7.85
C TYR A 57 -0.29 18.62 9.26
N TYR A 58 -1.12 18.94 10.25
CA TYR A 58 -0.86 19.05 11.70
C TYR A 58 0.16 18.08 12.34
N ASP A 59 0.37 16.86 11.81
CA ASP A 59 1.27 15.86 12.39
C ASP A 59 2.20 15.11 11.39
N HIS A 60 2.12 15.35 10.07
CA HIS A 60 2.76 14.45 9.08
C HIS A 60 3.46 15.19 7.92
N PRO A 61 4.60 14.66 7.41
CA PRO A 61 5.28 15.19 6.23
C PRO A 61 4.41 15.04 4.96
N PRO A 62 4.62 15.91 3.94
CA PRO A 62 3.69 16.11 2.82
C PRO A 62 3.46 14.90 1.91
N MET A 63 4.32 13.88 2.00
CA MET A 63 4.29 12.71 1.12
C MET A 63 2.93 11.99 1.10
N VAL A 64 2.20 11.95 2.22
CA VAL A 64 0.93 11.24 2.29
C VAL A 64 -0.14 11.96 1.46
N GLY A 65 -0.30 13.28 1.64
CA GLY A 65 -1.24 14.07 0.84
C GLY A 65 -0.89 14.06 -0.65
N TRP A 66 0.40 14.12 -1.00
CA TRP A 66 0.85 14.09 -2.40
C TRP A 66 0.57 12.76 -3.09
N LEU A 67 0.77 11.64 -2.36
CA LEU A 67 0.44 10.31 -2.88
C LEU A 67 -1.06 10.17 -3.12
N ILE A 68 -1.89 10.66 -2.19
CA ILE A 68 -3.36 10.61 -2.32
C ILE A 68 -3.83 11.51 -3.47
N SER A 69 -3.24 12.69 -3.64
CA SER A 69 -3.53 13.58 -4.77
C SER A 69 -3.18 12.93 -6.12
N ALA A 70 -2.05 12.22 -6.19
CA ALA A 70 -1.71 11.43 -7.39
C ALA A 70 -2.75 10.33 -7.66
N MET A 71 -3.26 9.66 -6.62
CA MET A 71 -4.33 8.67 -6.76
C MET A 71 -5.64 9.31 -7.23
N LEU A 72 -6.04 10.45 -6.67
CA LEU A 72 -7.19 11.23 -7.11
C LEU A 72 -7.06 11.65 -8.58
N TYR A 73 -5.88 12.07 -9.01
CA TYR A 73 -5.61 12.41 -10.40
C TYR A 73 -5.71 11.20 -11.35
N LEU A 74 -5.27 10.02 -10.91
CA LEU A 74 -5.25 8.79 -11.72
C LEU A 74 -6.61 8.08 -11.80
N PHE A 75 -7.34 8.03 -10.68
CA PHE A 75 -8.60 7.28 -10.57
C PHE A 75 -9.83 8.18 -10.63
N GLY A 76 -9.65 9.49 -10.58
CA GLY A 76 -10.73 10.47 -10.53
C GLY A 76 -11.37 10.56 -9.16
N ASP A 77 -12.17 11.60 -8.98
CA ASP A 77 -13.05 11.76 -7.84
C ASP A 77 -14.45 11.28 -8.25
N SER A 78 -15.09 10.44 -7.43
CA SER A 78 -16.40 9.88 -7.74
C SER A 78 -17.52 10.82 -7.26
N THR A 79 -17.46 12.08 -7.68
CA THR A 79 -18.54 13.07 -7.51
C THR A 79 -19.71 12.79 -8.44
#